data_AF-A0A0F9GGC8-F1
#
_entry.id   AF-A0A0F9GGC8-F1
#
_cell.length_a   1.000
_cell.length_b   1.000
_cell.length_c   1.000
_cell.angle_alpha   90.00
_cell.angle_beta   90.00
_cell.angle_gamma   90.00
#
_symmetry.space_group_name_H-M   'P 1'
#
loop_
_entity.id
_entity.type
_entity.pdbx_description
1 polymer ?
#
loop_
_entity_poly.entity_id
_entity_poly.type
_entity_poly.pdbx_seq_one_letter_code
_entity_poly.pdbx_strand_id
1 'polypeptide(L)'
;MADITMLEAAKHSQDALERSVAKIIVEASPVLEYLPQKTIVGPALRYHREASLGTVSWRGVGGTYTPDAGVINPLFEPLVILGGEIKVDNFEVKVMSNLLNLKAEKYRMKARQAGITFSEAFFEGDTAVDPYQFDGLRKRLTGNQKILQTAGGGTLTLAK
;
A
#
# COMPACT_ATOMS: atom_id res chain seq x y z
N MET A 1 -1.24 -11.06 16.97
CA MET A 1 -1.83 -11.09 15.62
C MET A 1 -0.65 -11.29 14.68
N ALA A 2 -0.60 -12.41 13.95
CA ALA A 2 0.58 -12.73 13.16
C ALA A 2 0.67 -11.79 11.96
N ASP A 3 1.79 -11.09 11.83
CA ASP A 3 2.15 -10.40 10.60
C ASP A 3 2.57 -11.49 9.60
N ILE A 4 1.79 -11.68 8.55
CA ILE A 4 2.02 -12.73 7.54
C ILE A 4 2.24 -12.03 6.19
N THR A 5 3.22 -12.49 5.41
CA THR A 5 3.42 -11.98 4.04
C THR A 5 2.41 -12.61 3.09
N MET A 6 2.13 -11.98 1.94
CA MET A 6 1.23 -12.56 0.94
C MET A 6 1.66 -13.95 0.47
N LEU A 7 2.97 -14.20 0.45
CA LEU A 7 3.53 -15.49 0.06
C LEU A 7 3.21 -16.58 1.09
N GLU A 8 3.32 -16.28 2.38
CA GLU A 8 2.93 -17.21 3.43
C GLU A 8 1.41 -17.41 3.48
N ALA A 9 0.63 -16.34 3.25
CA ALA A 9 -0.82 -16.45 3.10
C ALA A 9 -1.23 -17.35 1.93
N ALA A 10 -0.52 -17.30 0.79
CA ALA A 10 -0.78 -18.16 -0.36
C ALA A 10 -0.57 -19.65 -0.08
N LYS A 11 0.37 -20.01 0.82
CA LYS A 11 0.58 -21.42 1.22
C LYS A 11 -0.60 -21.99 2.00
N HIS A 12 -1.36 -21.14 2.67
CA HIS A 12 -2.55 -21.54 3.43
C HIS A 12 -3.80 -21.73 2.56
N SER A 13 -3.81 -21.27 1.29
CA SER A 13 -4.94 -21.53 0.38
C SER A 13 -4.93 -22.99 -0.11
N GLN A 14 -6.12 -23.60 -0.17
CA GLN A 14 -6.33 -24.97 -0.65
C GLN A 14 -6.53 -25.06 -2.18
N ASP A 15 -6.84 -23.94 -2.85
CA ASP A 15 -7.01 -23.90 -4.31
C ASP A 15 -5.67 -23.62 -5.02
N ALA A 16 -5.36 -24.46 -6.00
CA ALA A 16 -4.16 -24.31 -6.83
C ALA A 16 -4.23 -23.04 -7.70
N LEU A 17 -5.41 -22.63 -8.15
CA LEU A 17 -5.58 -21.42 -8.95
C LEU A 17 -5.27 -20.17 -8.12
N GLU A 18 -5.88 -20.05 -6.94
CA GLU A 18 -5.65 -18.94 -6.02
C GLU A 18 -4.17 -18.82 -5.63
N ARG A 19 -3.54 -19.95 -5.29
CA ARG A 19 -2.11 -19.99 -4.94
C ARG A 19 -1.24 -19.51 -6.10
N SER A 20 -1.55 -19.90 -7.33
CA SER A 20 -0.80 -19.48 -8.51
C SER A 20 -0.96 -17.97 -8.78
N VAL A 21 -2.17 -17.44 -8.65
CA VAL A 21 -2.47 -16.01 -8.83
C VAL A 21 -1.75 -15.18 -7.77
N ALA A 22 -1.82 -15.60 -6.50
CA ALA A 22 -1.13 -14.92 -5.41
C ALA A 22 0.40 -14.90 -5.62
N LYS A 23 0.99 -16.02 -6.05
CA LYS A 23 2.41 -16.09 -6.37
C LYS A 23 2.80 -15.10 -7.48
N ILE A 24 2.03 -15.02 -8.56
CA ILE A 24 2.30 -14.11 -9.69
C ILE A 24 2.21 -12.64 -9.25
N ILE A 25 1.25 -12.30 -8.37
CA ILE A 25 1.11 -10.94 -7.83
C ILE A 25 2.36 -10.56 -7.02
N VAL A 26 2.84 -11.46 -6.16
CA VAL A 26 4.05 -11.26 -5.35
C VAL A 26 5.28 -11.11 -6.24
N GLU A 27 5.47 -11.99 -7.23
CA GLU A 27 6.58 -11.89 -8.19
C GLU A 27 6.58 -10.58 -9.00
N ALA A 28 5.40 -10.01 -9.25
CA ALA A 28 5.27 -8.75 -9.98
C ALA A 28 5.45 -7.51 -9.10
N SER A 29 5.37 -7.65 -7.77
CA SER A 29 5.45 -6.54 -6.82
C SER A 29 6.43 -6.85 -5.67
N PRO A 30 7.65 -6.31 -5.72
CA PRO A 30 8.60 -6.43 -4.62
C PRO A 30 8.05 -5.82 -3.32
N VAL A 31 7.19 -4.81 -3.43
CA VAL A 31 6.56 -4.17 -2.26
C VAL A 31 5.67 -5.16 -1.51
N LEU A 32 4.82 -5.92 -2.21
CA LEU A 32 3.93 -6.90 -1.58
C LEU A 32 4.66 -8.13 -1.04
N GLU A 33 5.87 -8.41 -1.53
CA GLU A 33 6.71 -9.48 -1.04
C GLU A 33 7.26 -9.20 0.36
N TYR A 34 7.78 -7.98 0.57
CA TYR A 34 8.47 -7.61 1.81
C TYR A 34 7.58 -6.92 2.84
N LEU A 35 6.50 -6.25 2.41
CA LEU A 35 5.65 -5.53 3.34
C LEU A 35 4.80 -6.49 4.19
N PRO A 36 4.90 -6.45 5.53
CA PRO A 36 4.03 -7.24 6.38
C PRO A 36 2.58 -6.76 6.25
N GLN A 37 1.65 -7.72 6.18
CA GLN A 37 0.23 -7.41 6.10
C GLN A 37 -0.46 -7.61 7.44
N LYS A 38 -1.33 -6.64 7.76
CA LYS A 38 -2.12 -6.65 8.98
C LYS A 38 -3.60 -6.64 8.65
N THR A 39 -4.32 -7.65 9.11
CA THR A 39 -5.78 -7.68 9.02
C THR A 39 -6.38 -6.63 9.94
N ILE A 40 -7.29 -5.82 9.41
CA ILE A 40 -8.05 -4.84 10.19
C ILE A 40 -9.51 -5.25 10.27
N VAL A 41 -10.18 -4.88 11.36
CA VAL A 41 -11.62 -5.06 11.51
C VAL A 41 -12.29 -3.71 11.23
N GLY A 42 -13.03 -3.63 10.12
CA GLY A 42 -13.71 -2.42 9.68
C GLY A 42 -13.10 -1.77 8.43
N PRO A 43 -13.68 -0.65 7.96
CA PRO A 43 -13.36 -0.06 6.66
C PRO A 43 -12.08 0.79 6.64
N ALA A 44 -11.45 1.04 7.79
CA ALA A 44 -10.27 1.90 7.89
C ALA A 44 -9.43 1.57 9.11
N LEU A 45 -8.12 1.77 9.01
CA LEU A 45 -7.21 1.72 10.15
C LEU A 45 -7.17 3.10 10.82
N ARG A 46 -7.65 3.17 12.06
CA ARG A 46 -7.57 4.39 12.89
C ARG A 46 -6.32 4.35 13.74
N TYR A 47 -5.55 5.42 13.73
CA TYR A 47 -4.36 5.56 14.57
C TYR A 47 -4.29 6.98 15.15
N HIS A 48 -3.69 7.08 16.33
CA HIS A 48 -3.49 8.35 17.01
C HIS A 48 -2.04 8.79 16.80
N ARG A 49 -1.85 10.01 16.30
CA ARG A 49 -0.53 10.63 16.15
C ARG A 49 -0.43 11.79 17.14
N GLU A 50 0.64 11.80 17.93
CA GLU A 50 0.98 12.94 18.77
C GLU A 50 1.47 14.09 17.89
N ALA A 51 0.78 15.22 17.96
CA ALA A 51 1.07 16.40 17.14
C ALA A 51 1.98 17.40 17.85
N SER A 52 1.79 17.57 19.17
CA SER A 52 2.61 18.43 20.02
C SER A 52 2.73 17.80 21.39
N LEU A 53 3.96 17.77 21.91
CA LEU A 53 4.19 17.57 23.33
C LEU A 53 3.81 18.86 24.07
N GLY A 54 3.28 18.72 25.28
CA GLY A 54 3.12 19.85 26.19
C GLY A 54 4.48 20.42 26.60
N THR A 55 4.49 21.70 26.96
CA THR A 55 5.72 22.38 27.39
C THR A 55 6.07 22.09 28.86
N VAL A 56 7.38 22.00 29.16
CA VAL A 56 7.90 21.91 30.52
C VAL A 56 8.77 23.13 30.79
N SER A 57 8.54 23.81 31.92
CA SER A 57 9.25 25.03 32.29
C SER A 57 9.80 24.99 33.72
N TRP A 58 10.91 25.70 33.94
CA TRP A 58 11.50 25.89 35.26
C TRP A 58 10.79 27.03 36.01
N ARG A 59 10.59 26.86 37.32
CA ARG A 59 9.91 27.83 38.19
C ARG A 59 10.76 28.13 39.42
N GLY A 60 10.84 29.41 39.79
CA GLY A 60 11.40 29.87 41.07
C GLY A 60 10.48 29.66 42.27
N VAL A 61 11.03 29.78 43.49
CA VAL A 61 10.27 29.62 44.74
C VAL A 61 9.16 30.67 44.82
N GLY A 62 7.91 30.22 44.95
CA GLY A 62 6.71 31.07 45.00
C GLY A 62 6.02 31.34 43.65
N GLY A 63 6.57 30.88 42.51
CA GLY A 63 5.93 31.02 41.20
C GLY A 63 4.82 30.00 40.92
N THR A 64 4.13 30.13 39.77
CA THR A 64 3.13 29.16 39.26
C THR A 64 3.60 28.53 37.95
N TYR A 65 2.99 27.40 37.55
CA TYR A 65 3.20 26.81 36.22
C TYR A 65 1.98 27.12 35.35
N THR A 66 2.21 27.38 34.06
CA THR A 66 1.12 27.44 33.07
C THR A 66 0.78 26.02 32.65
N PRO A 67 -0.47 25.55 32.86
CA PRO A 67 -0.87 24.24 32.37
C PRO A 67 -0.98 24.28 30.85
N ASP A 68 -0.34 23.31 30.20
CA ASP A 68 -0.39 23.08 28.76
C ASP A 68 -0.63 21.60 28.53
N ALA A 69 -1.40 21.26 27.49
CA ALA A 69 -1.80 19.91 27.17
C ALA A 69 -1.27 19.53 25.79
N GLY A 70 -0.64 18.35 25.68
CA GLY A 70 -0.27 17.79 24.40
C GLY A 70 -1.49 17.52 23.53
N VAL A 71 -1.35 17.67 22.22
CA VAL A 71 -2.43 17.45 21.24
C VAL A 71 -2.21 16.10 20.56
N ILE A 72 -3.22 15.24 20.63
CA ILE A 72 -3.25 13.96 19.92
C ILE A 72 -4.30 14.04 18.81
N ASN A 73 -3.86 13.85 17.57
CA ASN A 73 -4.74 13.87 16.40
C ASN A 73 -5.12 12.44 16.00
N PRO A 74 -6.42 12.11 15.90
CA PRO A 74 -6.86 10.87 15.29
C PRO A 74 -6.73 10.97 13.76
N LEU A 75 -5.98 10.06 13.16
CA LEU A 75 -5.89 9.88 11.71
C LEU A 75 -6.54 8.55 11.30
N PHE A 76 -6.91 8.47 10.02
CA PHE A 76 -7.52 7.28 9.44
C PHE A 76 -6.85 6.94 8.10
N GLU A 77 -6.63 5.66 7.86
CA GLU A 77 -6.28 5.13 6.53
C GLU A 77 -7.44 4.30 5.99
N PRO A 78 -8.08 4.70 4.88
CA PRO A 78 -9.17 3.93 4.29
C PRO A 78 -8.66 2.64 3.65
N LEU A 79 -9.46 1.56 3.77
CA LEU A 79 -9.26 0.34 3.01
C LEU A 79 -9.83 0.52 1.60
N VAL A 80 -9.03 0.19 0.58
CA VAL A 80 -9.45 0.25 -0.83
C VAL A 80 -9.45 -1.14 -1.46
N ILE A 81 -10.27 -1.32 -2.49
CA ILE A 81 -10.44 -2.59 -3.19
C ILE A 81 -9.74 -2.50 -4.54
N LEU A 82 -8.74 -3.36 -4.75
CA LEU A 82 -8.07 -3.54 -6.03
C LEU A 82 -8.48 -4.89 -6.62
N GLY A 83 -8.92 -4.89 -7.87
CA GLY A 83 -9.30 -6.12 -8.55
C GLY A 83 -9.59 -5.92 -10.03
N GLY A 84 -9.89 -7.01 -10.72
CA GLY A 84 -10.37 -6.92 -12.09
C GLY A 84 -10.91 -8.25 -12.60
N GLU A 85 -11.83 -8.14 -13.55
CA GLU A 85 -12.53 -9.30 -14.11
C GLU A 85 -11.84 -9.82 -15.38
N ILE A 86 -12.05 -11.12 -15.64
CA ILE A 86 -11.70 -11.78 -16.90
C ILE A 86 -12.96 -12.49 -17.39
N LYS A 87 -13.31 -12.27 -18.65
CA LYS A 87 -14.40 -12.94 -19.34
C LYS A 87 -13.83 -13.66 -20.56
N VAL A 88 -14.13 -14.95 -20.69
CA VAL A 88 -13.73 -15.78 -21.82
C VAL A 88 -14.94 -16.58 -22.27
N ASP A 89 -15.17 -16.67 -23.58
CA ASP A 89 -16.29 -17.43 -24.13
C ASP A 89 -16.06 -18.94 -24.00
N ASN A 90 -17.10 -19.66 -23.61
CA ASN A 90 -17.09 -21.12 -23.56
C ASN A 90 -16.86 -21.75 -24.95
N PHE A 91 -17.29 -21.10 -26.03
CA PHE A 91 -16.98 -21.56 -27.38
C PHE A 91 -15.47 -21.51 -27.66
N GLU A 92 -14.83 -20.37 -27.35
CA GLU A 92 -13.40 -20.17 -27.54
C GLU A 92 -12.58 -21.15 -26.69
N VAL A 93 -12.99 -21.37 -25.43
CA VAL A 93 -12.38 -22.37 -24.55
C VAL A 93 -12.49 -23.76 -25.14
N LYS A 94 -13.62 -24.15 -25.74
CA LYS A 94 -13.81 -25.49 -26.32
C LYS A 94 -13.01 -25.70 -27.60
N VAL A 95 -12.93 -24.69 -28.48
CA VAL A 95 -12.27 -24.81 -29.79
C VAL A 95 -10.76 -24.69 -29.67
N MET A 96 -10.26 -23.82 -28.79
CA MET A 96 -8.82 -23.55 -28.64
C MET A 96 -8.16 -24.34 -27.49
N SER A 97 -8.91 -25.22 -26.80
CA SER A 97 -8.42 -26.00 -25.65
C SER A 97 -7.19 -26.87 -25.95
N ASN A 98 -6.97 -27.22 -27.21
CA ASN A 98 -5.86 -28.09 -27.63
C ASN A 98 -4.52 -27.34 -27.74
N LEU A 99 -4.55 -26.01 -27.92
CA LEU A 99 -3.35 -25.22 -28.17
C LEU A 99 -2.88 -24.47 -26.91
N LEU A 100 -3.80 -23.92 -26.13
CA LEU A 100 -3.48 -23.15 -24.93
C LEU A 100 -4.64 -23.16 -23.93
N ASN A 101 -4.32 -23.14 -22.64
CA ASN A 101 -5.31 -22.83 -21.61
C ASN A 101 -5.54 -21.31 -21.54
N LEU A 102 -6.48 -20.82 -22.33
CA LEU A 102 -6.83 -19.39 -22.42
C LEU A 102 -7.17 -18.78 -21.06
N LYS A 103 -7.86 -19.52 -20.18
CA LYS A 103 -8.22 -19.02 -18.85
C LYS A 103 -6.98 -18.74 -18.02
N ALA A 104 -6.08 -19.72 -17.92
CA ALA A 104 -4.86 -19.60 -17.13
C ALA A 104 -3.99 -18.42 -17.58
N GLU A 105 -3.82 -18.22 -18.89
CA GLU A 105 -3.01 -17.11 -19.41
C GLU A 105 -3.63 -15.75 -19.11
N LYS A 106 -4.96 -15.61 -19.25
CA LYS A 106 -5.66 -14.38 -18.90
C LYS A 106 -5.58 -14.07 -17.40
N TYR A 107 -5.74 -15.09 -16.54
CA TYR A 107 -5.54 -14.93 -15.09
C TYR A 107 -4.12 -14.48 -14.77
N ARG A 108 -3.12 -15.07 -15.41
CA ARG A 108 -1.71 -14.72 -15.22
C ARG A 108 -1.41 -13.28 -15.61
N MET A 109 -1.90 -12.83 -16.76
CA MET A 109 -1.72 -11.43 -17.20
C MET A 109 -2.39 -10.44 -16.24
N LYS A 110 -3.60 -10.74 -15.78
CA LYS A 110 -4.34 -9.86 -14.86
C LYS A 110 -3.68 -9.81 -13.48
N ALA A 111 -3.25 -10.96 -12.96
CA ALA A 111 -2.52 -11.07 -11.70
C ALA A 111 -1.22 -10.24 -11.73
N ARG A 112 -0.46 -10.33 -12.84
CA ARG A 112 0.76 -9.53 -13.03
C ARG A 112 0.44 -8.03 -13.05
N GLN A 113 -0.58 -7.62 -13.80
CA GLN A 113 -0.98 -6.22 -13.86
C GLN A 113 -1.39 -5.70 -12.48
N ALA A 114 -2.13 -6.49 -11.68
CA ALA A 114 -2.53 -6.12 -10.33
C ALA A 114 -1.32 -5.82 -9.42
N GLY A 115 -0.27 -6.64 -9.48
CA GLY A 115 0.98 -6.40 -8.75
C GLY A 115 1.70 -5.12 -9.20
N ILE A 116 1.75 -4.85 -10.51
CA ILE A 116 2.34 -3.63 -11.06
C ILE A 116 1.55 -2.40 -10.62
N THR A 117 0.21 -2.41 -10.77
CA THR A 117 -0.64 -1.28 -10.39
C THR A 117 -0.57 -0.99 -8.90
N PHE A 118 -0.47 -2.04 -8.06
CA PHE A 118 -0.28 -1.84 -6.63
C PHE A 118 1.06 -1.15 -6.33
N SER A 119 2.13 -1.60 -6.99
CA SER A 119 3.47 -1.04 -6.80
C SER A 119 3.53 0.43 -7.23
N GLU A 120 2.89 0.78 -8.35
CA GLU A 120 2.77 2.16 -8.83
C GLU A 120 1.99 3.03 -7.84
N ALA A 121 0.79 2.60 -7.43
CA ALA A 121 -0.05 3.30 -6.46
C ALA A 121 0.65 3.44 -5.10
N PHE A 122 1.49 2.48 -4.70
CA PHE A 122 2.25 2.56 -3.46
C PHE A 122 3.19 3.77 -3.41
N PHE A 123 3.83 4.12 -4.53
CA PHE A 123 4.73 5.27 -4.59
C PHE A 123 4.00 6.56 -4.97
N GLU A 124 3.16 6.51 -6.00
CA GLU A 124 2.60 7.69 -6.68
C GLU A 124 1.09 7.88 -6.46
N GLY A 125 0.43 7.00 -5.70
CA GLY A 125 -1.02 7.05 -5.48
C GLY A 125 -1.48 8.38 -4.88
N ASP A 126 -2.59 8.90 -5.39
CA ASP A 126 -3.18 10.17 -4.94
C ASP A 126 -4.70 10.13 -4.99
N THR A 127 -5.33 10.16 -3.81
CA THR A 127 -6.80 10.24 -3.64
C THR A 127 -7.43 11.51 -4.23
N ALA A 128 -6.66 12.57 -4.50
CA ALA A 128 -7.16 13.77 -5.15
C ALA A 128 -7.28 13.59 -6.68
N VAL A 129 -6.49 12.69 -7.26
CA VAL A 129 -6.54 12.34 -8.69
C VAL A 129 -7.51 11.19 -8.93
N ASP A 130 -7.42 10.14 -8.12
CA ASP A 130 -8.31 8.99 -8.16
C ASP A 130 -8.87 8.69 -6.74
N PRO A 131 -10.13 9.04 -6.46
CA PRO A 131 -10.75 8.81 -5.15
C PRO A 131 -10.84 7.34 -4.74
N TYR A 132 -10.66 6.39 -5.66
CA TYR A 132 -10.72 4.96 -5.39
C TYR A 132 -9.35 4.35 -5.08
N GLN A 133 -8.27 5.12 -5.24
CA GLN A 133 -6.93 4.71 -4.85
C GLN A 133 -6.60 5.12 -3.42
N PHE A 134 -5.45 4.67 -2.93
CA PHE A 134 -4.90 5.10 -1.65
C PHE A 134 -3.76 6.10 -1.86
N ASP A 135 -3.50 6.92 -0.84
CA ASP A 135 -2.37 7.86 -0.88
C ASP A 135 -1.04 7.13 -0.75
N GLY A 136 -0.19 7.25 -1.76
CA GLY A 136 1.15 6.70 -1.83
C GLY A 136 2.20 7.52 -1.08
N LEU A 137 3.44 7.03 -1.10
CA LEU A 137 4.55 7.64 -0.36
C LEU A 137 4.82 9.08 -0.77
N ARG A 138 4.74 9.42 -2.06
CA ARG A 138 5.09 10.78 -2.54
C ARG A 138 4.22 11.88 -1.94
N LYS A 139 2.93 11.59 -1.73
CA LYS A 139 1.99 12.51 -1.09
C LYS A 139 2.19 12.61 0.42
N ARG A 140 2.58 11.49 1.06
CA ARG A 140 2.82 11.40 2.50
C ARG A 140 4.13 12.03 2.94
N LEU A 141 5.18 11.92 2.12
CA LEU A 141 6.48 12.52 2.41
C LEU A 141 6.36 14.04 2.31
N THR A 142 6.86 14.77 3.32
CA THR A 142 6.82 16.24 3.36
C THR A 142 8.16 16.83 3.78
N GLY A 143 8.37 18.11 3.47
CA GLY A 143 9.58 18.85 3.83
C GLY A 143 10.86 18.17 3.33
N ASN A 144 11.83 18.02 4.23
CA ASN A 144 13.17 17.50 3.95
C ASN A 144 13.21 15.98 3.61
N GLN A 145 12.06 15.30 3.62
CA GLN A 145 11.97 13.90 3.18
C GLN A 145 11.91 13.78 1.65
N LYS A 146 11.60 14.88 0.95
CA LYS A 146 11.65 14.94 -0.51
C LYS A 146 13.05 15.31 -0.95
N ILE A 147 13.72 14.40 -1.65
CA ILE A 147 14.96 14.72 -2.35
C ILE A 147 14.55 15.29 -3.70
N LEU A 148 14.77 16.59 -3.87
CA LEU A 148 14.46 17.28 -5.12
C LEU A 148 15.60 17.06 -6.12
N GLN A 149 15.26 16.57 -7.30
CA GLN A 149 16.18 16.62 -8.43
C GLN A 149 16.15 18.04 -9.00
N THR A 150 17.32 18.63 -9.27
CA THR A 150 17.41 19.90 -9.99
C THR A 150 16.78 19.77 -11.39
N ALA A 151 16.15 20.85 -11.87
CA ALA A 151 15.52 20.89 -13.19
C ALA A 151 16.46 20.36 -14.29
N GLY A 152 15.94 19.52 -15.19
CA GLY A 152 16.68 18.99 -16.34
C GLY A 152 17.45 17.69 -16.10
N GLY A 153 17.16 16.94 -15.04
CA GLY A 153 17.78 15.63 -14.84
C GLY A 153 19.14 15.66 -14.12
N GLY A 154 19.42 16.73 -13.36
CA GLY A 154 20.69 16.93 -12.66
C GLY A 154 21.01 15.85 -11.60
N THR A 155 22.27 15.83 -11.17
CA THR A 155 22.81 14.90 -10.17
C THR A 155 22.00 14.94 -8.87
N LEU A 156 21.67 13.75 -8.34
CA LEU A 156 21.00 13.60 -7.05
C LEU A 156 22.00 13.93 -5.93
N THR A 157 21.95 15.14 -5.39
CA THR A 157 22.76 15.52 -4.22
C THR A 157 22.03 15.13 -2.94
N LEU A 158 22.62 14.20 -2.18
CA LEU A 158 22.14 13.80 -0.85
C LEU A 158 22.52 14.82 0.24
N ALA A 159 23.29 15.84 -0.12
CA ALA A 159 23.62 16.94 0.77
C ALA A 159 22.44 17.91 0.84
N LYS A 160 22.03 18.20 2.08
CA LYS A 160 20.98 19.14 2.42
C LYS A 160 21.43 20.58 2.20
#